data_AF-A0AAP0LQN2-F1
#
_entry.id   AF-A0AAP0LQN2-F1
#
_cell.length_a   1.000
_cell.length_b   1.000
_cell.length_c   1.000
_cell.angle_alpha   90.00
_cell.angle_beta   90.00
_cell.angle_gamma   90.00
#
_symmetry.space_group_name_H-M   'P 1'
#
loop_
_entity.id
_entity.type
_entity.pdbx_description
1 polymer ?
#
loop_
_entity_poly.entity_id
_entity_poly.type
_entity_poly.pdbx_seq_one_letter_code
_entity_poly.pdbx_strand_id
1 'polypeptide(L)'
;MGPGHRVTKRVRAEIVVASTIPQSQPVMPSQEFVQGVSKFEIDLNLPHVRRCVNNIMGGRYRDMRHWMYDHYLDYPSFEEALKHSYPGICPDDWAWLCHNIYNSASFQTQSTKNKANRAKLPYVHCGGSRPFVNYLEDDMVDGEIELFRVTHFSKTKGWVNEVAHLNHDQMVEIQQQQQIDPQEAKPLTQREICIEVLGKKSGYFRGLGNGPRPTSNHGVDTSEADRLHGIISSQQSRLDSQDVELQEQKKTIDQLESRLSQFEGMMQQFFSSQGSAFRFTDSATQ
;
A
#
# COMPACT_ATOMS: atom_id res chain seq x y z
N MET A 1 -8.45 -29.48 28.37
CA MET A 1 -7.33 -28.54 28.14
C MET A 1 -7.87 -27.38 27.32
N GLY A 2 -8.04 -26.22 27.94
CA GLY A 2 -8.73 -25.06 27.34
C GLY A 2 -7.80 -24.14 26.54
N PRO A 3 -8.34 -23.32 25.62
CA PRO A 3 -7.54 -22.44 24.76
C PRO A 3 -7.03 -21.21 25.52
N GLY A 4 -5.71 -21.04 25.52
CA GLY A 4 -4.98 -19.97 26.18
C GLY A 4 -5.34 -18.58 25.64
N HIS A 5 -5.94 -17.76 26.50
CA HIS A 5 -6.18 -16.35 26.27
C HIS A 5 -4.85 -15.58 26.27
N ARG A 6 -4.58 -14.84 25.19
CA ARG A 6 -3.44 -13.91 25.12
C ARG A 6 -3.79 -12.67 25.94
N VAL A 7 -3.28 -12.60 27.17
CA VAL A 7 -3.41 -11.44 28.07
C VAL A 7 -2.59 -10.28 27.51
N THR A 8 -3.26 -9.29 26.92
CA THR A 8 -2.68 -7.96 26.73
C THR A 8 -2.88 -7.18 28.03
N LYS A 9 -1.80 -6.99 28.81
CA LYS A 9 -1.82 -6.06 29.94
C LYS A 9 -1.98 -4.64 29.39
N ARG A 10 -3.20 -4.10 29.43
CA ARG A 10 -3.44 -2.66 29.33
C ARG A 10 -3.46 -2.09 30.74
N VAL A 11 -2.61 -1.09 30.97
CA VAL A 11 -2.58 -0.30 32.20
C VAL A 11 -3.96 0.34 32.36
N ARG A 12 -4.68 -0.07 33.40
CA ARG A 12 -5.97 0.50 33.79
C ARG A 12 -5.66 1.77 34.57
N ALA A 13 -5.89 2.93 33.97
CA ALA A 13 -5.95 4.17 34.73
C ALA A 13 -7.23 4.11 35.58
N GLU A 14 -7.07 3.95 36.89
CA GLU A 14 -8.19 4.06 37.84
C GLU A 14 -8.64 5.51 37.89
N ILE A 15 -9.87 5.77 37.43
CA ILE A 15 -10.59 7.00 37.72
C ILE A 15 -11.35 6.75 39.02
N VAL A 16 -10.86 7.32 40.11
CA VAL A 16 -11.58 7.38 41.39
C VAL A 16 -12.78 8.30 41.20
N VAL A 17 -13.99 7.75 41.18
CA VAL A 17 -15.24 8.54 41.15
C VAL A 17 -15.68 8.76 42.60
N ALA A 18 -15.42 9.96 43.12
CA ALA A 18 -16.05 10.44 44.33
C ALA A 18 -17.52 10.76 44.03
N SER A 19 -18.41 10.23 44.88
CA SER A 19 -19.85 10.47 44.87
C SER A 19 -20.20 11.94 45.10
N THR A 20 -21.32 12.37 44.49
CA THR A 20 -22.08 13.63 44.66
C THR A 20 -21.95 14.62 43.49
N ILE A 21 -23.00 14.66 42.66
CA ILE A 21 -23.24 15.69 41.64
C ILE A 21 -24.16 16.77 42.25
N PRO A 22 -23.85 18.06 42.04
CA PRO A 22 -24.91 18.98 41.66
C PRO A 22 -24.59 19.69 40.33
N GLN A 23 -25.60 19.73 39.47
CA GLN A 23 -25.84 20.69 38.38
C GLN A 23 -24.67 20.91 37.41
N SER A 24 -24.80 20.25 36.25
CA SER A 24 -23.96 20.32 35.07
C SER A 24 -23.61 21.75 34.62
N GLN A 25 -22.34 22.13 34.76
CA GLN A 25 -21.67 23.09 33.89
C GLN A 25 -20.96 22.34 32.75
N PRO A 26 -20.81 22.96 31.55
CA PRO A 26 -20.09 22.33 30.45
C PRO A 26 -18.66 22.00 30.89
N VAL A 27 -18.30 20.71 30.86
CA VAL A 27 -16.95 20.25 31.22
C VAL A 27 -16.00 20.76 30.14
N MET A 28 -15.25 21.81 30.48
CA MET A 28 -14.13 22.28 29.66
C MET A 28 -13.11 21.14 29.52
N PRO A 29 -12.54 20.91 28.32
CA PRO A 29 -11.52 19.88 28.13
C PRO A 29 -10.36 20.11 29.10
N SER A 30 -9.79 19.02 29.63
CA SER A 30 -8.71 19.07 30.63
C SER A 30 -7.54 19.92 30.13
N GLN A 31 -6.86 20.61 31.05
CA GLN A 31 -5.76 21.54 30.75
C GLN A 31 -4.63 20.89 29.92
N GLU A 32 -4.43 19.58 30.05
CA GLU A 32 -3.52 18.77 29.22
C GLU A 32 -4.01 18.58 27.77
N PHE A 33 -5.32 18.43 27.57
CA PHE A 33 -5.92 18.36 26.23
C PHE A 33 -5.84 19.73 25.54
N VAL A 34 -6.02 20.82 26.29
CA VAL A 34 -5.84 22.20 25.78
C VAL A 34 -4.36 22.51 25.47
N GLN A 35 -3.41 22.03 26.29
CA GLN A 35 -1.96 22.19 26.03
C GLN A 35 -1.43 21.37 24.84
N GLY A 36 -2.07 20.25 24.49
CA GLY A 36 -1.71 19.44 23.32
C GLY A 36 -2.19 20.03 22.00
N VAL A 37 -3.39 20.62 21.99
CA VAL A 37 -4.00 21.22 20.80
C VAL A 37 -3.33 22.55 20.43
N SER A 38 -2.74 23.28 21.40
CA SER A 38 -2.04 24.55 21.13
C SER A 38 -0.67 24.39 20.44
N LYS A 39 -0.17 23.16 20.25
CA LYS A 39 1.14 22.90 19.60
C LYS A 39 1.03 22.63 18.10
N PHE A 40 -0.17 22.39 17.59
CA PHE A 40 -0.39 22.06 16.18
C PHE A 40 -1.58 22.87 15.66
N GLU A 41 -1.31 23.91 14.88
CA GLU A 41 -2.33 24.58 14.08
C GLU A 41 -2.77 23.64 12.96
N ILE A 42 -3.89 22.93 13.17
CA ILE A 42 -4.49 22.09 12.13
C ILE A 42 -5.39 22.97 11.27
N ASP A 43 -4.88 23.39 10.11
CA ASP A 43 -5.70 24.13 9.14
C ASP A 43 -6.66 23.20 8.40
N LEU A 44 -7.92 23.15 8.86
CA LEU A 44 -8.99 22.38 8.24
C LEU A 44 -9.49 22.97 6.91
N ASN A 45 -9.02 24.16 6.51
CA ASN A 45 -9.34 24.74 5.20
C ASN A 45 -8.59 24.01 4.07
N LEU A 46 -7.45 23.39 4.38
CA LEU A 46 -6.69 22.59 3.41
C LEU A 46 -7.44 21.28 3.10
N PRO A 47 -7.81 21.01 1.82
CA PRO A 47 -8.62 19.83 1.47
C PRO A 47 -7.99 18.49 1.86
N HIS A 48 -6.67 18.39 1.79
CA HIS A 48 -5.93 17.17 2.13
C HIS A 48 -5.87 16.94 3.65
N VAL A 49 -5.72 18.01 4.44
CA VAL A 49 -5.76 17.96 5.92
C VAL A 49 -7.15 17.53 6.37
N ARG A 50 -8.20 18.19 5.87
CA ARG A 50 -9.59 17.83 6.16
C ARG A 50 -9.91 16.38 5.81
N ARG A 51 -9.43 15.89 4.66
CA ARG A 51 -9.59 14.48 4.25
C ARG A 51 -8.89 13.53 5.23
N CYS A 52 -7.65 13.84 5.62
CA CYS A 52 -6.90 13.04 6.58
C CYS A 52 -7.63 12.95 7.93
N VAL A 53 -8.04 14.10 8.48
CA VAL A 53 -8.77 14.17 9.75
C VAL A 53 -10.08 13.40 9.67
N ASN A 54 -10.87 13.58 8.61
CA ASN A 54 -12.14 12.86 8.43
C ASN A 54 -11.93 11.34 8.31
N ASN A 55 -10.85 10.89 7.66
CA ASN A 55 -10.52 9.47 7.57
C ASN A 55 -10.19 8.88 8.95
N ILE A 56 -9.39 9.59 9.75
CA ILE A 56 -9.03 9.16 11.11
C ILE A 56 -10.27 9.11 12.00
N MET A 57 -11.04 10.20 12.03
CA MET A 57 -12.27 10.31 12.83
C MET A 57 -13.31 9.28 12.39
N GLY A 58 -13.49 9.08 11.09
CA GLY A 58 -14.37 8.06 10.53
C GLY A 58 -13.94 6.65 10.90
N GLY A 59 -12.64 6.38 10.98
CA GLY A 59 -12.09 5.13 11.51
C GLY A 59 -12.48 4.92 12.97
N ARG A 60 -12.20 5.90 13.83
CA ARG A 60 -12.53 5.85 15.26
C ARG A 60 -14.03 5.67 15.52
N TYR A 61 -14.86 6.37 14.76
CA TYR A 61 -16.31 6.25 14.85
C TYR A 61 -16.79 4.84 14.48
N ARG A 62 -16.20 4.23 13.45
CA ARG A 62 -16.52 2.85 13.03
C ARG A 62 -16.15 1.83 14.10
N ASP A 63 -14.97 1.96 14.69
CA ASP A 63 -14.51 1.09 15.78
C ASP A 63 -15.43 1.22 17.01
N MET A 64 -15.77 2.46 17.36
CA MET A 64 -16.69 2.75 18.45
C MET A 64 -18.06 2.11 18.22
N ARG A 65 -18.63 2.26 17.01
CA ARG A 65 -19.90 1.64 16.62
C ARG A 65 -19.87 0.11 16.67
N HIS A 66 -18.73 -0.49 16.35
CA HIS A 66 -18.51 -1.93 16.46
C HIS A 66 -18.55 -2.38 17.92
N TRP A 67 -17.77 -1.75 18.81
CA TRP A 67 -17.75 -2.12 20.24
C TRP A 67 -19.10 -1.91 20.92
N MET A 68 -19.83 -0.86 20.55
CA MET A 68 -21.20 -0.65 21.03
C MET A 68 -22.15 -1.76 20.58
N TYR A 69 -22.00 -2.23 19.34
CA TYR A 69 -22.84 -3.31 18.84
C TYR A 69 -22.46 -4.66 19.46
N ASP A 70 -21.18 -4.92 19.71
CA ASP A 70 -20.74 -6.11 20.45
C ASP A 70 -21.35 -6.12 21.86
N HIS A 71 -21.25 -4.99 22.58
CA HIS A 71 -21.88 -4.82 23.90
C HIS A 71 -23.40 -5.01 23.85
N TYR A 72 -24.08 -4.53 22.81
CA TYR A 72 -25.51 -4.80 22.59
C TYR A 72 -25.81 -6.30 22.43
N LEU A 73 -24.93 -7.05 21.76
CA LEU A 73 -25.08 -8.49 21.53
C LEU A 73 -24.74 -9.36 22.75
N ASP A 74 -24.04 -8.82 23.77
CA ASP A 74 -23.77 -9.53 25.02
C ASP A 74 -25.06 -9.80 25.81
N TYR A 75 -26.15 -9.08 25.52
CA TYR A 75 -27.45 -9.25 26.16
C TYR A 75 -28.42 -10.05 25.27
N PRO A 76 -29.14 -11.03 25.83
CA PRO A 76 -30.01 -11.92 25.07
C PRO A 76 -31.30 -11.24 24.57
N SER A 77 -31.70 -10.13 25.19
CA SER A 77 -32.94 -9.43 24.85
C SER A 77 -32.72 -7.94 24.62
N PHE A 78 -33.56 -7.36 23.77
CA PHE A 78 -33.57 -5.93 23.48
C PHE A 78 -33.82 -5.08 24.74
N GLU A 79 -34.76 -5.50 25.58
CA GLU A 79 -35.10 -4.79 26.83
C GLU A 79 -33.97 -4.81 27.85
N GLU A 80 -33.19 -5.90 27.89
CA GLU A 80 -32.03 -6.01 28.75
C GLU A 80 -30.88 -5.15 28.22
N ALA A 81 -30.61 -5.20 26.91
CA ALA A 81 -29.62 -4.34 26.28
C ALA A 81 -29.87 -2.84 26.52
N LEU A 82 -31.13 -2.41 26.53
CA LEU A 82 -31.50 -1.02 26.83
C LEU A 82 -31.11 -0.55 28.24
N LYS A 83 -31.16 -1.45 29.24
CA LYS A 83 -30.81 -1.14 30.64
C LYS A 83 -29.30 -1.01 30.83
N HIS A 84 -28.51 -1.58 29.93
CA HIS A 84 -27.06 -1.62 30.01
C HIS A 84 -26.42 -0.70 28.98
N SER A 85 -26.45 0.61 29.23
CA SER A 85 -25.81 1.60 28.35
C SER A 85 -24.30 1.37 28.23
N TYR A 86 -23.77 1.54 27.02
CA TYR A 86 -22.32 1.44 26.77
C TYR A 86 -21.55 2.51 27.57
N PRO A 87 -20.41 2.18 28.21
CA PRO A 87 -19.65 3.13 29.02
C PRO A 87 -19.29 4.41 28.25
N GLY A 88 -19.66 5.56 28.80
CA GLY A 88 -19.38 6.88 28.21
C GLY A 88 -20.44 7.39 27.23
N ILE A 89 -21.52 6.65 26.98
CA ILE A 89 -22.69 7.12 26.24
C ILE A 89 -23.84 7.37 27.21
N CYS A 90 -24.57 8.46 27.00
CA CYS A 90 -25.73 8.75 27.85
C CYS A 90 -26.87 7.76 27.55
N PRO A 91 -27.73 7.45 28.52
CA PRO A 91 -28.81 6.48 28.34
C PRO A 91 -29.76 6.81 27.19
N ASP A 92 -30.04 8.10 26.95
CA ASP A 92 -30.95 8.54 25.89
C ASP A 92 -30.38 8.27 24.49
N ASP A 93 -29.10 8.59 24.26
CA ASP A 93 -28.41 8.29 23.01
C ASP A 93 -28.28 6.78 22.79
N TRP A 94 -28.01 6.01 23.86
CA TRP A 94 -27.97 4.56 23.81
C TRP A 94 -29.33 3.97 23.41
N ALA A 95 -30.41 4.43 24.03
CA ALA A 95 -31.76 4.01 23.68
C ALA A 95 -32.08 4.34 22.21
N TRP A 96 -31.74 5.56 21.77
CA TRP A 96 -31.93 5.96 20.38
C TRP A 96 -31.17 5.04 19.41
N LEU A 97 -29.90 4.69 19.70
CA LEU A 97 -29.11 3.77 18.89
C LEU A 97 -29.74 2.36 18.83
N CYS A 98 -30.14 1.83 19.97
CA CYS A 98 -30.76 0.51 20.05
C CYS A 98 -32.05 0.45 19.24
N HIS A 99 -32.94 1.44 19.39
CA HIS A 99 -34.21 1.49 18.66
C HIS A 99 -34.04 1.73 17.16
N ASN A 100 -33.27 2.75 16.78
CA ASN A 100 -33.25 3.26 15.41
C ASN A 100 -32.20 2.57 14.53
N ILE A 101 -31.16 1.99 15.13
CA ILE A 101 -30.09 1.33 14.38
C ILE A 101 -30.18 -0.17 14.57
N TYR A 102 -29.94 -0.68 15.78
CA TYR A 102 -29.73 -2.13 15.98
C TYR A 102 -31.01 -2.95 15.84
N ASN A 103 -32.14 -2.43 16.30
CA ASN A 103 -33.45 -3.08 16.17
C ASN A 103 -34.16 -2.76 14.84
N SER A 104 -33.55 -1.93 13.97
CA SER A 104 -34.15 -1.63 12.67
C SER A 104 -34.13 -2.86 11.76
N ALA A 105 -35.24 -3.10 11.05
CA ALA A 105 -35.38 -4.25 10.15
C ALA A 105 -34.32 -4.27 9.04
N SER A 106 -33.95 -3.09 8.52
CA SER A 106 -32.91 -2.94 7.50
C SER A 106 -31.54 -3.37 8.02
N PHE A 107 -31.16 -2.94 9.22
CA PHE A 107 -29.90 -3.31 9.86
C PHE A 107 -29.85 -4.80 10.19
N GLN A 108 -30.90 -5.37 10.78
CA GLN A 108 -30.97 -6.80 11.11
C GLN A 108 -30.86 -7.67 9.84
N THR A 109 -31.56 -7.28 8.77
CA THR A 109 -31.47 -7.95 7.47
C THR A 109 -30.04 -7.90 6.92
N GLN A 110 -29.41 -6.72 6.93
CA GLN A 110 -28.05 -6.56 6.43
C GLN A 110 -27.02 -7.32 7.29
N SER A 111 -27.16 -7.26 8.61
CA SER A 111 -26.29 -7.95 9.57
C SER A 111 -26.36 -9.47 9.38
N THR A 112 -27.57 -10.03 9.25
CA THR A 112 -27.77 -11.46 8.99
C THR A 112 -27.15 -11.89 7.66
N LYS A 113 -27.38 -11.13 6.59
CA LYS A 113 -26.76 -11.39 5.28
C LYS A 113 -25.24 -11.32 5.35
N ASN A 114 -24.68 -10.32 6.04
CA ASN A 114 -23.24 -10.15 6.20
C ASN A 114 -22.63 -11.31 7.00
N LYS A 115 -23.29 -11.76 8.07
CA LYS A 115 -22.87 -12.92 8.87
C LYS A 115 -22.87 -14.21 8.04
N ALA A 116 -23.94 -14.45 7.28
CA ALA A 116 -24.04 -15.59 6.37
C ALA A 116 -22.95 -15.53 5.26
N ASN A 117 -22.66 -14.36 4.72
CA ASN A 117 -21.60 -14.17 3.73
C ASN A 117 -20.20 -14.36 4.34
N ARG A 118 -19.98 -13.90 5.57
CA ARG A 118 -18.72 -14.09 6.29
C ARG A 118 -18.47 -15.57 6.58
N ALA A 119 -19.51 -16.33 6.91
CA ALA A 119 -19.41 -17.77 7.12
C ALA A 119 -19.03 -18.57 5.86
N LYS A 120 -19.26 -18.01 4.66
CA LYS A 120 -18.82 -18.61 3.38
C LYS A 120 -17.34 -18.39 3.08
N LEU A 121 -16.62 -17.58 3.87
CA LEU A 121 -15.19 -17.38 3.67
C LEU A 121 -14.42 -18.59 4.24
N PRO A 122 -13.72 -19.38 3.40
CA PRO A 122 -13.12 -20.64 3.84
C PRO A 122 -11.94 -20.43 4.80
N TYR A 123 -11.19 -19.34 4.64
CA TYR A 123 -10.08 -18.96 5.51
C TYR A 123 -9.72 -17.49 5.34
N VAL A 124 -9.00 -16.95 6.32
CA VAL A 124 -8.40 -15.61 6.27
C VAL A 124 -6.88 -15.74 6.12
N HIS A 125 -6.25 -14.80 5.42
CA HIS A 125 -4.79 -14.71 5.35
C HIS A 125 -4.21 -14.22 6.69
N CYS A 126 -2.93 -14.50 6.93
CA CYS A 126 -2.13 -13.99 8.04
C CYS A 126 -1.08 -12.93 7.66
N GLY A 127 -1.11 -12.40 6.43
CA GLY A 127 -0.18 -11.36 5.93
C GLY A 127 -0.28 -9.97 6.60
N GLY A 128 -1.12 -9.80 7.62
CA GLY A 128 -1.26 -8.53 8.35
C GLY A 128 -1.84 -7.40 7.50
N SER A 129 -1.41 -6.16 7.77
CA SER A 129 -1.86 -4.94 7.10
C SER A 129 -1.04 -4.56 5.87
N ARG A 130 0.00 -5.33 5.54
CA ARG A 130 0.81 -5.06 4.35
C ARG A 130 0.03 -5.53 3.11
N PRO A 131 -0.18 -4.67 2.11
CA PRO A 131 -0.87 -5.05 0.89
C PRO A 131 -0.03 -6.05 0.08
N PHE A 132 -0.71 -6.95 -0.63
CA PHE A 132 -0.07 -8.04 -1.36
C PHE A 132 0.77 -7.55 -2.54
N VAL A 133 0.38 -6.42 -3.15
CA VAL A 133 1.15 -5.77 -4.21
C VAL A 133 2.56 -5.43 -3.74
N ASN A 134 2.73 -4.91 -2.53
CA ASN A 134 4.05 -4.59 -1.99
C ASN A 134 4.91 -5.84 -1.74
N TYR A 135 4.33 -7.03 -1.54
CA TYR A 135 5.15 -8.24 -1.46
C TYR A 135 5.77 -8.58 -2.81
N LEU A 136 5.02 -8.36 -3.90
CA LEU A 136 5.44 -8.62 -5.27
C LEU A 136 6.38 -7.54 -5.80
N GLU A 137 6.13 -6.26 -5.50
CA GLU A 137 6.94 -5.13 -6.00
C GLU A 137 8.28 -4.98 -5.26
N ASP A 138 8.34 -5.32 -3.97
CA ASP A 138 9.58 -5.21 -3.19
C ASP A 138 10.49 -6.46 -3.35
N ASP A 139 10.26 -7.28 -4.38
CA ASP A 139 10.97 -8.55 -4.68
C ASP A 139 11.14 -9.47 -3.46
N MET A 140 10.19 -9.40 -2.50
CA MET A 140 10.27 -10.19 -1.26
C MET A 140 9.83 -11.63 -1.45
N VAL A 141 9.12 -11.92 -2.54
CA VAL A 141 8.59 -13.24 -2.89
C VAL A 141 8.73 -13.49 -4.38
N ASP A 142 9.00 -14.74 -4.74
CA ASP A 142 9.15 -15.15 -6.14
C ASP A 142 7.79 -15.54 -6.75
N GLY A 143 6.97 -14.53 -7.02
CA GLY A 143 5.69 -14.66 -7.70
C GLY A 143 4.48 -15.01 -6.80
N GLU A 144 3.32 -15.20 -7.43
CA GLU A 144 2.04 -15.34 -6.74
C GLU A 144 1.89 -16.62 -5.90
N ILE A 145 2.60 -17.71 -6.23
CA ILE A 145 2.53 -18.97 -5.47
C ILE A 145 3.23 -18.80 -4.11
N GLU A 146 4.44 -18.23 -4.10
CA GLU A 146 5.16 -17.94 -2.85
C GLU A 146 4.45 -16.85 -2.04
N LEU A 147 3.87 -15.85 -2.71
CA LEU A 147 3.00 -14.87 -2.05
C LEU A 147 1.87 -15.56 -1.28
N PHE A 148 1.19 -16.53 -1.88
CA PHE A 148 0.12 -17.28 -1.22
C PHE A 148 0.65 -18.00 0.02
N ARG A 149 1.81 -18.66 -0.09
CA ARG A 149 2.48 -19.32 1.05
C ARG A 149 2.77 -18.35 2.18
N VAL A 150 3.49 -17.25 1.95
CA VAL A 150 3.89 -16.33 3.04
C VAL A 150 2.69 -15.63 3.69
N THR A 151 1.61 -15.45 2.93
CA THR A 151 0.39 -14.81 3.44
C THR A 151 -0.57 -15.80 4.11
N HIS A 152 -0.42 -17.12 3.92
CA HIS A 152 -1.32 -18.14 4.48
C HIS A 152 -0.61 -19.18 5.37
N PHE A 153 0.70 -19.04 5.57
CA PHE A 153 1.50 -19.84 6.48
C PHE A 153 2.13 -18.99 7.58
N SER A 154 1.96 -19.43 8.83
CA SER A 154 2.63 -18.88 9.98
C SER A 154 3.75 -19.80 10.45
N LYS A 155 4.96 -19.26 10.66
CA LYS A 155 6.08 -20.02 11.27
C LYS A 155 5.74 -20.63 12.64
N THR A 156 4.76 -20.07 13.36
CA THR A 156 4.37 -20.54 14.71
C THR A 156 3.13 -21.42 14.72
N LYS A 157 2.18 -21.17 13.83
CA LYS A 157 0.87 -21.84 13.82
C LYS A 157 0.68 -22.78 12.63
N GLY A 158 1.61 -22.81 11.69
CA GLY A 158 1.47 -23.50 10.41
C GLY A 158 0.49 -22.81 9.48
N TRP A 159 -0.10 -23.57 8.57
CA TRP A 159 -1.11 -23.13 7.63
C TRP A 159 -2.37 -22.59 8.32
N VAL A 160 -2.99 -21.55 7.74
CA VAL A 160 -4.24 -20.98 8.27
C VAL A 160 -5.39 -21.97 8.30
N ASN A 161 -5.40 -22.94 7.39
CA ASN A 161 -6.35 -24.05 7.31
C ASN A 161 -5.77 -25.15 6.40
N GLU A 162 -6.24 -26.39 6.54
CA GLU A 162 -5.94 -27.52 5.66
C GLU A 162 -6.29 -27.24 4.19
N VAL A 163 -7.41 -26.57 3.91
CA VAL A 163 -7.79 -26.20 2.53
C VAL A 163 -6.75 -25.27 1.89
N ALA A 164 -6.19 -24.34 2.67
CA ALA A 164 -5.14 -23.45 2.16
C ALA A 164 -3.85 -24.23 1.88
N HIS A 165 -3.52 -25.22 2.71
CA HIS A 165 -2.38 -26.11 2.48
C HIS A 165 -2.54 -26.91 1.18
N LEU A 166 -3.67 -27.60 1.02
CA LEU A 166 -3.96 -28.40 -0.18
C LEU A 166 -3.94 -27.54 -1.44
N ASN A 167 -4.50 -26.32 -1.38
CA ASN A 167 -4.45 -25.39 -2.51
C ASN A 167 -3.00 -25.01 -2.87
N HIS A 168 -2.15 -24.74 -1.88
CA HIS A 168 -0.75 -24.44 -2.15
C HIS A 168 -0.02 -25.64 -2.78
N ASP A 169 -0.23 -26.84 -2.24
CA ASP A 169 0.42 -28.05 -2.76
C ASP A 169 -0.01 -28.33 -4.20
N GLN A 170 -1.29 -28.14 -4.53
CA GLN A 170 -1.80 -28.25 -5.89
C GLN A 170 -1.16 -27.21 -6.84
N MET A 171 -0.91 -25.97 -6.39
CA MET A 171 -0.22 -24.98 -7.22
C MET A 171 1.22 -25.40 -7.52
N VAL A 172 1.93 -25.92 -6.52
CA VAL A 172 3.30 -26.40 -6.66
C VAL A 172 3.36 -27.61 -7.59
N GLU A 173 2.42 -28.54 -7.48
CA GLU A 173 2.31 -29.70 -8.35
C GLU A 173 2.09 -29.30 -9.82
N ILE A 174 1.16 -28.38 -10.09
CA ILE A 174 0.93 -27.85 -11.45
C ILE A 174 2.20 -27.16 -11.98
N GLN A 175 2.88 -26.38 -11.14
CA GLN A 175 4.11 -25.69 -11.53
C GLN A 175 5.24 -26.68 -11.87
N GLN A 176 5.38 -27.77 -11.11
CA GLN A 176 6.38 -28.82 -11.37
C GLN A 176 6.04 -29.64 -12.62
N GLN A 177 4.76 -29.99 -12.82
CA GLN A 177 4.33 -30.77 -13.99
C GLN A 177 4.65 -30.06 -15.31
N GLN A 178 4.53 -28.73 -15.34
CA GLN A 178 4.86 -27.91 -16.51
C GLN A 178 6.36 -27.81 -16.80
N GLN A 179 7.22 -28.08 -15.80
CA GLN A 179 8.67 -28.15 -16.00
C GLN A 179 9.11 -29.49 -16.61
N ILE A 180 8.31 -30.55 -16.42
CA ILE A 180 8.65 -31.92 -16.83
C ILE A 180 8.12 -32.23 -18.24
N ASP A 181 6.93 -31.73 -18.60
CA ASP A 181 6.30 -31.97 -19.90
C ASP A 181 6.01 -30.66 -20.64
N PRO A 182 7.01 -30.08 -21.34
CA PRO A 182 6.79 -28.92 -22.20
C PRO A 182 6.08 -29.35 -23.50
N GLN A 183 4.86 -29.87 -23.41
CA GLN A 183 3.98 -29.98 -24.57
C GLN A 183 3.69 -28.60 -25.15
N GLU A 184 3.43 -28.54 -26.46
CA GLU A 184 3.25 -27.36 -27.35
C GLU A 184 2.36 -26.19 -26.85
N ALA A 185 1.69 -26.31 -25.70
CA ALA A 185 0.94 -25.25 -25.06
C ALA A 185 1.86 -24.33 -24.24
N LYS A 186 1.66 -23.01 -24.37
CA LYS A 186 2.34 -21.99 -23.55
C LYS A 186 2.23 -22.36 -22.05
N PRO A 187 3.35 -22.46 -21.30
CA PRO A 187 3.30 -22.78 -19.87
C PRO A 187 2.50 -21.70 -19.13
N LEU A 188 1.69 -22.13 -18.15
CA LEU A 188 0.89 -21.19 -17.36
C LEU A 188 1.83 -20.35 -16.50
N THR A 189 1.53 -19.06 -16.42
CA THR A 189 2.15 -18.17 -15.44
C THR A 189 1.74 -18.59 -14.03
N GLN A 190 2.56 -18.27 -13.01
CA GLN A 190 2.21 -18.53 -11.60
C GLN A 190 0.83 -17.98 -11.24
N ARG A 191 0.49 -16.80 -11.77
CA ARG A 191 -0.84 -16.20 -11.66
C ARG A 191 -1.95 -17.10 -12.21
N GLU A 192 -1.80 -17.63 -13.42
CA GLU A 192 -2.79 -18.51 -14.05
C GLU A 192 -2.96 -19.80 -13.24
N ILE A 193 -1.88 -20.34 -12.70
CA ILE A 193 -1.93 -21.49 -11.77
C ILE A 193 -2.74 -21.15 -10.51
N CYS A 194 -2.48 -20.00 -9.88
CA CYS A 194 -3.28 -19.56 -8.73
C CYS A 194 -4.76 -19.37 -9.09
N ILE A 195 -5.09 -18.89 -10.29
CA ILE A 195 -6.47 -18.73 -10.75
C ILE A 195 -7.16 -20.09 -10.92
N GLU A 196 -6.47 -21.07 -11.49
CA GLU A 196 -6.99 -22.42 -11.69
C GLU A 196 -7.34 -23.07 -10.34
N VAL A 197 -6.43 -22.96 -9.37
CA VAL A 197 -6.61 -23.60 -8.05
C VAL A 197 -7.57 -22.83 -7.14
N LEU A 198 -7.42 -21.51 -7.01
CA LEU A 198 -8.21 -20.70 -6.07
C LEU A 198 -9.56 -20.26 -6.66
N GLY A 199 -9.66 -20.21 -7.98
CA GLY A 199 -10.78 -19.68 -8.74
C GLY A 199 -10.78 -18.15 -8.87
N LYS A 200 -11.59 -17.67 -9.82
CA LYS A 200 -11.82 -16.24 -10.09
C LYS A 200 -13.07 -15.70 -9.37
N LYS A 201 -13.05 -14.42 -8.99
CA LYS A 201 -14.23 -13.67 -8.54
C LYS A 201 -14.24 -12.29 -9.22
N SER A 202 -15.43 -11.70 -9.38
CA SER A 202 -15.56 -10.37 -10.02
C SER A 202 -14.68 -9.33 -9.32
N GLY A 203 -13.73 -8.76 -10.04
CA GLY A 203 -12.87 -7.66 -9.60
C GLY A 203 -11.62 -8.03 -8.77
N TYR A 204 -11.39 -9.29 -8.40
CA TYR A 204 -10.16 -9.73 -7.71
C TYR A 204 -9.96 -11.26 -7.77
N PHE A 205 -8.72 -11.71 -7.69
CA PHE A 205 -8.37 -13.13 -7.58
C PHE A 205 -8.62 -13.65 -6.16
N ARG A 206 -9.17 -14.86 -6.02
CA ARG A 206 -9.43 -15.43 -4.70
C ARG A 206 -8.09 -15.69 -4.00
N GLY A 207 -8.02 -15.41 -2.70
CA GLY A 207 -6.81 -15.65 -1.89
C GLY A 207 -5.64 -14.70 -2.11
N LEU A 208 -5.68 -13.77 -3.07
CA LEU A 208 -4.59 -12.82 -3.37
C LEU A 208 -4.93 -11.35 -3.06
N GLY A 209 -5.88 -11.11 -2.15
CA GLY A 209 -6.21 -9.76 -1.67
C GLY A 209 -6.67 -8.79 -2.77
N ASN A 210 -6.51 -7.48 -2.54
CA ASN A 210 -6.69 -6.45 -3.57
C ASN A 210 -5.43 -6.39 -4.46
N GLY A 211 -5.15 -7.46 -5.20
CA GLY A 211 -4.12 -7.50 -6.24
C GLY A 211 -4.61 -6.92 -7.57
N PRO A 212 -3.82 -7.05 -8.66
CA PRO A 212 -4.24 -6.67 -10.01
C PRO A 212 -5.62 -7.27 -10.34
N ARG A 213 -6.52 -6.47 -10.89
CA ARG A 213 -7.88 -6.93 -11.17
C ARG A 213 -7.85 -7.94 -12.33
N PRO A 214 -8.65 -9.03 -12.29
CA PRO A 214 -8.95 -9.81 -13.49
C PRO A 214 -9.44 -8.85 -14.58
N THR A 215 -9.08 -9.10 -15.83
CA THR A 215 -9.63 -8.35 -16.96
C THR A 215 -11.15 -8.42 -16.88
N SER A 216 -11.77 -7.26 -16.71
CA SER A 216 -13.21 -7.12 -16.60
C SER A 216 -13.84 -7.40 -17.97
N ASN A 217 -14.91 -8.21 -18.03
CA ASN A 217 -15.72 -8.36 -19.24
C ASN A 217 -16.50 -7.08 -19.61
N HIS A 218 -16.55 -6.09 -18.70
CA HIS A 218 -17.00 -4.75 -19.02
C HIS A 218 -15.77 -3.92 -19.37
N GLY A 219 -15.70 -3.48 -20.63
CA GLY A 219 -14.64 -2.60 -21.11
C GLY A 219 -14.47 -1.44 -20.14
N VAL A 220 -13.29 -1.39 -19.52
CA VAL A 220 -12.85 -0.17 -18.86
C VAL A 220 -12.68 0.85 -19.98
N ASP A 221 -13.18 2.06 -19.80
CA ASP A 221 -12.87 3.16 -20.71
C ASP A 221 -11.35 3.40 -20.65
N THR A 222 -10.63 2.80 -21.59
CA THR A 222 -9.17 2.85 -21.68
C THR A 222 -8.68 4.18 -22.20
N SER A 223 -9.57 5.11 -22.57
CA SER A 223 -9.22 6.37 -23.24
C SER A 223 -8.16 7.19 -22.51
N GLU A 224 -8.20 7.25 -21.18
CA GLU A 224 -7.19 7.98 -20.39
C GLU A 224 -5.86 7.22 -20.28
N ALA A 225 -5.91 5.90 -20.16
CA ALA A 225 -4.70 5.07 -20.15
C ALA A 225 -4.00 5.09 -21.52
N ASP A 226 -4.77 5.01 -22.61
CA ASP A 226 -4.29 5.07 -23.99
C ASP A 226 -3.68 6.45 -24.30
N ARG A 227 -4.32 7.52 -23.80
CA ARG A 227 -3.76 8.89 -23.86
C ARG A 227 -2.43 9.00 -23.14
N LEU A 228 -2.34 8.50 -21.90
CA LEU A 228 -1.10 8.54 -21.13
C LEU A 228 0.01 7.70 -21.79
N HIS A 229 -0.30 6.51 -22.31
CA HIS A 229 0.63 5.69 -23.06
C HIS A 229 1.12 6.37 -24.35
N GLY A 230 0.24 7.11 -25.04
CA GLY A 230 0.61 7.93 -26.19
C GLY A 230 1.58 9.06 -25.81
N ILE A 231 1.33 9.75 -24.69
CA ILE A 231 2.22 10.80 -24.17
C ILE A 231 3.59 10.23 -23.81
N ILE A 232 3.63 9.09 -23.10
CA ILE A 232 4.88 8.42 -22.70
C ILE A 232 5.68 7.99 -23.93
N SER A 233 5.03 7.34 -24.91
CA SER A 233 5.70 6.92 -26.15
C SER A 233 6.27 8.12 -26.92
N SER A 234 5.53 9.23 -27.00
CA SER A 234 6.00 10.46 -27.64
C SER A 234 7.17 11.11 -26.89
N GLN A 235 7.14 11.12 -25.56
CA GLN A 235 8.24 11.63 -24.73
C GLN A 235 9.49 10.77 -24.89
N GLN A 236 9.35 9.44 -24.91
CA GLN A 236 10.48 8.54 -25.09
C GLN A 236 11.17 8.75 -26.45
N SER A 237 10.39 8.82 -27.54
CA SER A 237 10.96 9.07 -28.88
C SER A 237 11.67 10.43 -28.98
N ARG A 238 11.18 11.45 -28.26
CA ARG A 238 11.85 12.76 -28.17
C ARG A 238 13.17 12.68 -27.42
N LEU A 239 13.22 11.94 -26.30
CA LEU A 239 14.45 11.73 -25.54
C LEU A 239 15.49 10.97 -26.39
N ASP A 240 15.08 9.89 -27.06
CA ASP A 240 15.97 9.09 -27.91
C ASP A 240 16.56 9.95 -29.05
N SER A 241 15.75 10.84 -29.64
CA SER A 241 16.21 11.78 -30.68
C SER A 241 17.22 12.79 -30.15
N GLN A 242 16.98 13.34 -28.94
CA GLN A 242 17.91 14.26 -28.29
C GLN A 242 19.23 13.57 -27.92
N ASP A 243 19.20 12.30 -27.51
CA ASP A 243 20.40 11.53 -27.20
C ASP A 243 21.27 11.31 -28.43
N VAL A 244 20.67 11.04 -29.60
CA VAL A 244 21.40 10.93 -30.87
C VAL A 244 22.07 12.26 -31.23
N GLU A 245 21.35 13.38 -31.12
CA GLU A 245 21.89 14.70 -31.43
C GLU A 245 23.04 15.09 -30.47
N LEU A 246 22.89 14.80 -29.17
CA LEU A 246 23.95 15.01 -28.19
C LEU A 246 25.19 14.15 -28.46
N GLN A 247 25.03 12.92 -28.93
CA GLN A 247 26.17 12.07 -29.32
C GLN A 247 26.90 12.64 -30.55
N GLU A 248 26.16 13.19 -31.52
CA GLU A 248 26.76 13.79 -32.71
C GLU A 248 27.49 15.11 -32.40
N GLN A 249 26.92 15.94 -31.52
CA GLN A 249 27.59 17.13 -31.01
C GLN A 249 28.87 16.78 -30.25
N LYS A 250 28.84 15.75 -29.38
CA LYS A 250 30.05 15.27 -28.67
C LYS A 250 31.15 14.85 -29.63
N LYS A 251 30.84 14.06 -30.67
CA LYS A 251 31.81 13.68 -31.69
C LYS A 251 32.43 14.90 -32.39
N THR A 252 31.62 15.92 -32.65
CA THR A 252 32.09 17.15 -33.28
C THR A 252 33.04 17.92 -32.36
N ILE A 253 32.74 17.99 -31.06
CA ILE A 253 33.61 18.60 -30.04
C ILE A 253 34.94 17.84 -29.98
N ASP A 254 34.92 16.51 -29.90
CA ASP A 254 36.13 15.68 -29.86
C ASP A 254 37.02 15.90 -31.09
N GLN A 255 36.40 16.04 -32.28
CA GLN A 255 37.12 16.35 -33.52
C GLN A 255 37.76 17.74 -33.48
N LEU A 256 37.06 18.75 -32.95
CA LEU A 256 37.60 20.10 -32.80
C LEU A 256 38.76 20.14 -31.80
N GLU A 257 38.64 19.45 -30.66
CA GLU A 257 39.71 19.32 -29.66
C GLU A 257 40.97 18.65 -30.24
N SER A 258 40.80 17.61 -31.07
CA SER A 258 41.91 16.96 -31.77
C SER A 258 42.61 17.91 -32.75
N ARG A 259 41.84 18.68 -33.53
CA ARG A 259 42.40 19.67 -34.46
C ARG A 259 43.13 20.80 -33.74
N LEU A 260 42.60 21.28 -32.61
CA LEU A 260 43.25 22.28 -31.77
C LEU A 260 44.58 21.75 -31.21
N SER A 261 44.60 20.51 -30.71
CA SER A 261 45.82 19.86 -30.22
C SER A 261 46.88 19.71 -31.32
N GLN A 262 46.47 19.34 -32.54
CA GLN A 262 47.37 19.27 -33.70
C GLN A 262 47.94 20.65 -34.04
N PHE A 263 47.12 21.70 -34.02
CA PHE A 263 47.58 23.06 -34.29
C PHE A 263 48.56 23.57 -33.22
N GLU A 264 48.27 23.29 -31.94
CA GLU A 264 49.16 23.62 -30.83
C GLU A 264 50.53 22.92 -30.98
N GLY A 265 50.54 21.63 -31.34
CA GLY A 265 51.77 20.90 -31.64
C GLY A 265 52.57 21.48 -32.81
N MET A 266 51.89 21.87 -33.90
CA MET A 266 52.53 22.53 -35.05
C MET A 266 53.12 23.90 -34.67
N MET A 267 52.40 24.70 -33.88
CA MET A 267 52.94 25.99 -33.39
C MET A 267 54.16 25.78 -32.49
N GLN A 268 54.12 24.79 -31.59
CA GLN A 268 55.25 24.51 -30.70
C GLN A 268 56.51 24.09 -31.48
N GLN A 269 56.36 23.30 -32.55
CA GLN A 269 57.46 22.97 -33.46
C GLN A 269 57.98 24.20 -34.23
N PHE A 270 57.09 25.06 -34.72
CA PHE A 270 57.47 26.28 -35.44
C PHE A 270 58.30 27.22 -34.55
N PHE A 271 57.85 27.49 -33.32
CA PHE A 271 58.61 28.32 -32.36
C PHE A 271 59.92 27.65 -31.91
N SER A 272 59.96 26.32 -31.81
CA SER A 272 61.19 25.57 -31.48
C SER A 272 62.23 25.62 -32.60
N SER A 273 61.80 25.66 -33.87
CA SER A 273 62.71 25.75 -35.03
C SER A 273 63.25 27.16 -35.29
N GLN A 274 62.45 28.21 -35.08
CA GLN A 274 62.91 29.60 -35.17
C GLN A 274 63.74 30.06 -33.97
N GLY A 275 63.57 29.45 -32.79
CA GLY A 275 64.40 29.72 -31.60
C GLY A 275 65.88 29.34 -31.73
N SER A 276 66.27 28.63 -32.79
CA SER A 276 67.68 28.30 -33.07
C SER A 276 68.38 29.31 -34.00
N ALA A 277 67.64 30.23 -34.62
CA ALA A 277 68.17 31.15 -35.65
C ALA A 277 68.58 32.54 -35.11
N PHE A 278 68.48 32.79 -33.81
CA PHE A 278 68.99 34.04 -33.18
C PHE A 278 70.16 33.74 -32.23
N ARG A 279 71.24 33.14 -32.75
CA ARG A 279 72.55 33.28 -32.11
C ARG A 279 73.16 34.59 -32.58
N PHE A 280 73.19 35.54 -31.65
CA PHE A 280 73.93 36.79 -31.71
C PHE A 280 75.35 36.54 -32.26
N THR A 281 75.60 36.94 -33.50
CA THR A 281 76.98 37.13 -33.96
C THR A 281 77.40 38.51 -33.50
N ASP A 282 78.01 38.57 -32.32
CA ASP A 282 78.86 39.69 -31.96
C ASP A 282 80.17 39.52 -32.76
N SER A 283 80.35 40.34 -33.80
CA SER A 283 81.63 40.53 -34.46
C SER A 283 82.07 41.97 -34.21
N ALA A 284 83.11 42.09 -33.41
CA ALA A 284 83.82 43.33 -33.09
C ALA A 284 84.49 43.98 -34.32
N THR A 285 85.04 45.19 -34.08
CA THR A 285 85.90 46.08 -34.89
C THR A 285 85.11 47.19 -35.61
N GLN A 286 85.30 48.48 -35.34
CA GLN A 286 86.54 49.23 -35.07
C GLN A 286 86.26 50.48 -34.22
#